data_AF-A0A7J4G6L7-F1
#
_entry.id   AF-A0A7J4G6L7-F1
#
_cell.length_a   1.000
_cell.length_b   1.000
_cell.length_c   1.000
_cell.angle_alpha   90.00
_cell.angle_beta   90.00
_cell.angle_gamma   90.00
#
_symmetry.space_group_name_H-M   'P 1'
#
loop_
_entity.id
_entity.type
_entity.pdbx_description
1 polymer ?
#
loop_
_entity_poly.entity_id
_entity_poly.type
_entity_poly.pdbx_seq_one_letter_code
_entity_poly.pdbx_strand_id
1 'polypeptide(L)'
;MKKTKDELISIAAQEGLSTEGAKANLVSRILGEEDELELEPEQEPAPIPPPPNIPPPPSLPPPPRIPSIPTSPKIPSIRDNNVLTSASKSQVNYWPWDQQEEWPDRKVALTVKSAMEAARAKNTAQATILIDEVGPHLGERTKLIYPIGALLQRIGRSQSVDKMLAMAEKMHPNDSNVRLAKSKLRS
;
A
#
# COMPACT_ATOMS: atom_id res chain seq x y z
N MET A 1 30.68 -47.01 16.34
CA MET A 1 29.27 -47.10 16.78
C MET A 1 28.41 -46.17 15.95
N LYS A 2 27.46 -46.71 15.18
CA LYS A 2 26.47 -45.92 14.43
C LYS A 2 25.16 -46.03 15.20
N LYS A 3 24.71 -44.97 15.87
CA LYS A 3 23.38 -44.95 16.50
C LYS A 3 22.33 -44.96 15.39
N THR A 4 21.49 -45.99 15.39
CA THR A 4 20.41 -46.14 14.43
C THR A 4 19.27 -45.20 14.79
N LYS A 5 18.58 -44.69 13.76
CA LYS A 5 17.51 -43.69 13.80
C LYS A 5 16.40 -44.01 14.82
N ASP A 6 16.23 -45.27 15.16
CA ASP A 6 15.25 -45.78 16.13
C ASP A 6 15.56 -45.35 17.58
N GLU A 7 16.85 -45.21 17.93
CA GLU A 7 17.27 -44.77 19.27
C GLU A 7 16.95 -43.27 19.49
N LEU A 8 17.05 -42.45 18.44
CA LEU A 8 16.67 -41.02 18.48
C LEU A 8 15.16 -40.82 18.66
N ILE A 9 14.34 -41.75 18.16
CA ILE A 9 12.88 -41.66 18.23
C ILE A 9 12.39 -42.05 19.64
N SER A 10 13.04 -43.02 20.29
CA SER A 10 12.71 -43.40 21.67
C SER A 10 13.03 -42.29 22.69
N ILE A 11 14.08 -41.49 22.47
CA ILE A 11 14.44 -40.39 23.38
C ILE A 11 13.42 -39.25 23.31
N ALA A 12 12.83 -39.00 22.13
CA ALA A 12 11.80 -37.97 21.96
C ALA A 12 10.44 -38.34 22.61
N ALA A 13 10.17 -39.63 22.84
CA ALA A 13 8.94 -40.09 23.49
C ALA A 13 8.99 -39.98 25.02
N GLN A 14 10.19 -39.92 25.63
CA GLN A 14 10.38 -39.85 27.08
C GLN A 14 10.32 -38.43 27.65
N GLU A 15 10.39 -37.41 26.78
CA GLU A 15 10.33 -35.97 27.11
C GLU A 15 8.90 -35.41 27.08
N GLY A 16 7.88 -36.25 27.27
CA GLY A 16 6.49 -35.81 27.54
C GLY A 16 5.88 -34.82 26.54
N LEU A 17 6.49 -34.61 25.37
CA LEU A 17 6.02 -33.69 24.36
C LEU A 17 4.99 -34.43 23.49
N SER A 18 3.85 -34.70 24.13
CA SER A 18 2.63 -35.07 23.45
C SER A 18 2.33 -34.01 22.39
N THR A 19 2.60 -34.35 21.14
CA THR A 19 2.24 -33.54 19.97
C THR A 19 0.83 -33.87 19.46
N GLU A 20 0.07 -34.66 20.21
CA GLU A 20 -1.36 -34.85 19.98
C GLU A 20 -2.17 -33.78 20.72
N GLY A 21 -2.66 -32.80 19.96
CA GLY A 21 -4.04 -32.36 20.17
C GLY A 21 -4.29 -31.15 21.06
N ALA A 22 -3.36 -30.20 21.20
CA ALA A 22 -3.67 -28.85 21.70
C ALA A 22 -4.50 -28.01 20.70
N LYS A 23 -5.48 -28.62 20.02
CA LYS A 23 -6.42 -27.97 19.10
C LYS A 23 -7.72 -27.52 19.79
N ALA A 24 -7.91 -27.82 21.07
CA ALA A 24 -9.21 -27.63 21.73
C ALA A 24 -9.28 -26.42 22.69
N ASN A 25 -8.24 -25.60 22.84
CA ASN A 25 -8.25 -24.47 23.78
C ASN A 25 -7.85 -23.12 23.15
N LEU A 26 -8.27 -22.87 21.91
CA LEU A 26 -8.30 -21.51 21.34
C LEU A 26 -9.71 -21.08 20.93
N VAL A 27 -10.63 -22.04 20.72
CA VAL A 27 -12.02 -21.78 20.36
C VAL A 27 -12.81 -21.14 21.51
N SER A 28 -12.45 -21.41 22.77
CA SER A 28 -13.16 -20.84 23.94
C SER A 28 -12.77 -19.39 24.26
N ARG A 29 -11.86 -18.76 23.51
CA ARG A 29 -11.60 -17.30 23.59
C ARG A 29 -12.38 -16.51 22.53
N ILE A 30 -12.92 -17.19 21.51
CA ILE A 30 -13.60 -16.57 20.37
C ILE A 30 -15.12 -16.52 20.59
N LEU A 31 -15.65 -17.21 21.61
CA LEU A 31 -17.08 -17.30 21.88
C LEU A 31 -17.43 -16.69 23.24
N GLY A 32 -17.49 -15.36 23.31
CA GLY A 32 -18.01 -14.62 24.48
C GLY A 32 -17.61 -13.15 24.44
N GLU A 33 -18.60 -12.28 24.22
CA GLU A 33 -18.55 -10.80 24.11
C GLU A 33 -17.75 -10.29 22.89
N GLU A 34 -18.27 -9.48 21.96
CA GLU A 34 -19.27 -8.40 22.03
C GLU A 34 -19.93 -8.22 20.64
N ASP A 35 -21.22 -8.50 20.56
CA ASP A 35 -22.12 -8.10 19.48
C ASP A 35 -22.77 -6.79 19.95
N GLU A 36 -22.18 -5.66 19.56
CA GLU A 36 -22.87 -4.36 19.53
C GLU A 36 -22.94 -3.93 18.06
N LEU A 37 -23.84 -4.57 17.33
CA LEU A 37 -24.49 -3.96 16.18
C LEU A 37 -25.58 -3.02 16.70
N GLU A 38 -25.22 -1.82 17.17
CA GLU A 38 -26.23 -0.78 17.32
C GLU A 38 -26.43 -0.09 15.97
N LEU A 39 -27.58 -0.43 15.40
CA LEU A 39 -28.18 0.15 14.21
C LEU A 39 -28.31 1.66 14.41
N GLU A 40 -27.67 2.49 13.56
CA GLU A 40 -28.15 3.86 13.36
C GLU A 40 -29.27 3.81 12.31
N PRO A 41 -30.57 3.91 12.69
CA PRO A 41 -31.62 4.17 11.73
C PRO A 41 -31.49 5.62 11.26
N GLU A 42 -31.54 5.77 9.94
CA GLU A 42 -31.82 7.01 9.22
C GLU A 42 -33.08 7.66 9.82
N GLN A 43 -32.89 8.69 10.66
CA GLN A 43 -33.98 9.52 11.18
C GLN A 43 -34.05 10.83 10.42
N GLU A 44 -35.14 10.96 9.67
CA GLU A 44 -35.69 12.17 9.06
C GLU A 44 -35.64 13.37 10.04
N PRO A 45 -35.26 14.59 9.60
CA PRO A 45 -35.08 15.72 10.50
C PRO A 45 -36.41 16.18 11.10
N ALA A 46 -36.54 16.03 12.42
CA ALA A 46 -37.59 16.67 13.21
C ALA A 46 -37.47 18.21 13.16
N PRO A 47 -38.59 18.95 13.28
CA PRO A 47 -38.57 20.41 13.16
C PRO A 47 -37.78 21.07 14.31
N ILE A 48 -36.82 21.90 13.94
CA ILE A 48 -35.96 22.68 14.83
C ILE A 48 -36.82 23.74 15.57
N PRO A 49 -36.77 23.87 16.91
CA PRO A 49 -37.40 24.99 17.59
C PRO A 49 -36.70 26.31 17.22
N PRO A 50 -37.41 27.46 17.25
CA PRO A 50 -36.78 28.74 16.94
C PRO A 50 -35.70 29.06 17.99
N PRO A 51 -34.58 29.68 17.58
CA PRO A 51 -33.51 30.01 18.50
C PRO A 51 -33.96 31.11 19.48
N PRO A 52 -33.51 31.06 20.74
CA PRO A 52 -33.76 32.12 21.70
C PRO A 52 -33.05 33.41 21.27
N ASN A 53 -33.73 34.55 21.43
CA ASN A 53 -33.19 35.86 21.09
C ASN A 53 -32.14 36.29 22.13
N ILE A 54 -30.86 36.20 21.78
CA ILE A 54 -29.73 36.56 22.65
C ILE A 54 -29.37 38.04 22.38
N PRO A 55 -29.23 38.90 23.40
CA PRO A 55 -28.79 40.29 23.20
C PRO A 55 -27.35 40.35 22.66
N PRO A 56 -26.98 41.39 21.89
CA PRO A 56 -25.65 41.49 21.32
C PRO A 56 -24.57 41.63 22.42
N PRO A 57 -23.37 41.04 22.22
CA PRO A 57 -22.29 41.12 23.19
C PRO A 57 -21.69 42.54 23.26
N PRO A 58 -21.15 42.95 24.43
CA PRO A 58 -20.52 44.25 24.59
C PRO A 58 -19.22 44.35 23.78
N SER A 59 -18.95 45.55 23.24
CA SER A 59 -17.78 45.84 22.42
C SER A 59 -16.48 45.72 23.23
N LEU A 60 -15.54 44.90 22.75
CA LEU A 60 -14.22 44.71 23.34
C LEU A 60 -13.28 45.90 23.06
N PRO A 61 -12.35 46.23 23.99
CA PRO A 61 -11.36 47.30 23.80
C PRO A 61 -10.26 46.90 22.79
N PRO A 62 -9.55 47.88 22.19
CA PRO A 62 -8.51 47.61 21.20
C PRO A 62 -7.27 46.95 21.83
N PRO A 63 -6.54 46.11 21.05
CA PRO A 63 -5.40 45.37 21.55
C PRO A 63 -4.16 46.27 21.80
N PRO A 64 -3.27 45.88 22.72
CA PRO A 64 -2.06 46.64 23.04
C PRO A 64 -1.00 46.50 21.93
N ARG A 65 -0.21 47.56 21.71
CA ARG A 65 0.94 47.56 20.81
C ARG A 65 2.13 46.82 21.44
N ILE A 66 2.65 45.82 20.74
CA ILE A 66 3.83 45.04 21.12
C ILE A 66 5.13 45.80 20.76
N PRO A 67 6.16 45.82 21.63
CA PRO A 67 7.47 46.38 21.29
C PRO A 67 8.27 45.46 20.34
N SER A 68 9.05 46.06 19.43
CA SER A 68 9.87 45.36 18.44
C SER A 68 11.01 44.56 19.08
N ILE A 69 11.07 43.27 18.75
CA ILE A 69 12.17 42.36 19.11
C ILE A 69 13.41 42.57 18.20
N PRO A 70 14.64 42.42 18.71
CA PRO A 70 15.85 42.50 17.90
C PRO A 70 16.01 41.28 16.98
N THR A 71 16.52 41.54 15.77
CA THR A 71 16.72 40.55 14.69
C THR A 71 17.64 39.41 15.14
N SER A 72 17.18 38.17 14.97
CA SER A 72 17.93 36.95 15.30
C SER A 72 19.21 36.82 14.45
N PRO A 73 20.30 36.24 14.99
CA PRO A 73 21.57 36.09 14.29
C PRO A 73 21.45 35.18 13.07
N LYS A 74 22.09 35.59 11.98
CA LYS A 74 22.12 34.88 10.69
C LYS A 74 22.96 33.60 10.83
N ILE A 75 22.29 32.44 10.82
CA ILE A 75 22.98 31.14 10.78
C ILE A 75 23.71 31.03 9.42
N PRO A 76 25.03 30.75 9.38
CA PRO A 76 25.71 30.47 8.13
C PRO A 76 25.13 29.19 7.53
N SER A 77 24.70 29.29 6.27
CA SER A 77 24.18 28.17 5.48
C SER A 77 25.21 27.05 5.44
N ILE A 78 25.04 26.04 6.27
CA ILE A 78 25.76 24.78 6.15
C ILE A 78 25.34 24.23 4.79
N ARG A 79 26.29 24.21 3.85
CA ARG A 79 26.15 23.57 2.57
C ARG A 79 26.16 22.07 2.82
N ASP A 80 25.03 21.54 3.23
CA ASP A 80 24.74 20.12 3.11
C ASP A 80 24.80 19.77 1.62
N ASN A 81 25.95 19.25 1.19
CA ASN A 81 26.12 18.58 -0.09
C ASN A 81 25.41 17.21 -0.05
N ASN A 82 24.10 17.20 0.22
CA ASN A 82 23.24 16.04 -0.01
C ASN A 82 21.77 16.39 -0.29
N VAL A 83 21.48 17.64 -0.68
CA VAL A 83 20.17 17.99 -1.23
C VAL A 83 20.13 17.59 -2.71
N LEU A 84 19.44 16.48 -2.96
CA LEU A 84 18.52 16.35 -4.07
C LEU A 84 19.12 16.49 -5.47
N THR A 85 20.08 15.63 -5.81
CA THR A 85 20.33 15.26 -7.21
C THR A 85 19.48 14.04 -7.59
N SER A 86 18.21 13.99 -7.17
CA SER A 86 17.21 13.20 -7.92
C SER A 86 16.80 14.06 -9.10
N ALA A 87 17.75 14.26 -10.01
CA ALA A 87 17.46 14.78 -11.31
C ALA A 87 16.48 13.79 -11.92
N SER A 88 15.24 14.26 -12.05
CA SER A 88 14.19 13.82 -12.93
C SER A 88 14.78 13.49 -14.31
N LYS A 89 15.43 12.33 -14.41
CA LYS A 89 15.52 11.61 -15.68
C LYS A 89 14.07 11.49 -16.09
N SER A 90 13.76 12.08 -17.23
CA SER A 90 12.45 12.03 -17.87
C SER A 90 12.12 10.56 -18.14
N GLN A 91 11.73 9.84 -17.09
CA GLN A 91 11.33 8.46 -17.16
C GLN A 91 10.02 8.50 -17.92
N VAL A 92 10.12 7.95 -19.11
CA VAL A 92 9.06 7.65 -20.06
C VAL A 92 7.94 6.96 -19.25
N ASN A 93 7.02 7.75 -18.70
CA ASN A 93 6.04 7.26 -17.74
C ASN A 93 4.76 6.84 -18.46
N TYR A 94 4.77 5.60 -18.95
CA TYR A 94 3.54 4.94 -19.35
C TYR A 94 2.89 4.18 -18.20
N TRP A 95 3.45 4.22 -16.99
CA TRP A 95 2.86 3.57 -15.83
C TRP A 95 1.84 4.49 -15.16
N PRO A 96 0.85 3.92 -14.46
CA PRO A 96 -0.14 4.70 -13.71
C PRO A 96 0.39 5.24 -12.38
N TRP A 97 1.67 4.98 -12.05
CA TRP A 97 2.37 5.46 -10.86
C TRP A 97 3.45 6.47 -11.25
N ASP A 98 3.70 7.44 -10.39
CA ASP A 98 4.87 8.32 -10.48
C ASP A 98 6.15 7.51 -10.28
N GLN A 99 6.98 7.45 -11.32
CA GLN A 99 8.23 6.71 -11.27
C GLN A 99 9.24 7.43 -10.37
N GLN A 100 9.86 6.66 -9.49
CA GLN A 100 10.90 7.10 -8.56
C GLN A 100 12.18 6.29 -8.83
N GLU A 101 12.81 5.79 -7.78
CA GLU A 101 14.01 4.96 -7.87
C GLU A 101 13.70 3.64 -8.58
N GLU A 102 14.42 3.32 -9.65
CA GLU A 102 14.27 2.01 -10.31
C GLU A 102 14.84 0.91 -9.40
N TRP A 103 14.03 -0.09 -9.09
CA TRP A 103 14.53 -1.28 -8.39
C TRP A 103 15.23 -2.24 -9.35
N PRO A 104 16.23 -3.01 -8.88
CA PRO A 104 16.89 -4.00 -9.71
C PRO A 104 15.90 -5.03 -10.25
N ASP A 105 16.05 -5.45 -11.51
CA ASP A 105 15.11 -6.36 -12.21
C ASP A 105 14.74 -7.58 -11.39
N ARG A 106 15.74 -8.18 -10.72
CA ARG A 106 15.54 -9.34 -9.86
C ARG A 106 14.54 -9.05 -8.74
N LYS A 107 14.67 -7.90 -8.07
CA LYS A 107 13.80 -7.50 -6.96
C LYS A 107 12.39 -7.21 -7.47
N VAL A 108 12.25 -6.42 -8.53
CA VAL A 108 10.96 -6.13 -9.15
C VAL A 108 10.25 -7.41 -9.58
N ALA A 109 10.94 -8.29 -10.31
CA ALA A 109 10.37 -9.56 -10.75
C ALA A 109 9.96 -10.46 -9.58
N LEU A 110 10.75 -10.50 -8.49
CA LEU A 110 10.41 -11.27 -7.30
C LEU A 110 9.15 -10.73 -6.65
N THR A 111 9.08 -9.41 -6.42
CA THR A 111 7.94 -8.77 -5.77
C THR A 111 6.68 -8.85 -6.63
N VAL A 112 6.77 -8.66 -7.96
CA VAL A 112 5.66 -8.84 -8.90
C VAL A 112 5.18 -10.29 -8.90
N LYS A 113 6.09 -11.26 -8.84
CA LYS A 113 5.73 -12.68 -8.73
C LYS A 113 4.99 -12.97 -7.42
N SER A 114 5.50 -12.46 -6.30
CA SER A 114 4.84 -12.56 -4.99
C SER A 114 3.47 -11.89 -5.00
N ALA A 115 3.35 -10.73 -5.63
CA ALA A 115 2.08 -10.01 -5.77
C ALA A 115 1.09 -10.80 -6.63
N MET A 116 1.55 -11.38 -7.74
CA MET A 116 0.73 -12.28 -8.56
C MET A 116 0.29 -13.52 -7.80
N GLU A 117 1.15 -14.10 -6.98
CA GLU A 117 0.82 -15.27 -6.16
C GLU A 117 -0.20 -14.93 -5.07
N ALA A 118 -0.01 -13.83 -4.35
CA ALA A 118 -0.98 -13.30 -3.40
C ALA A 118 -2.34 -13.05 -4.07
N ALA A 119 -2.32 -12.45 -5.26
CA ALA A 119 -3.52 -12.24 -6.04
C ALA A 119 -4.18 -13.58 -6.45
N ARG A 120 -3.40 -14.58 -6.88
CA ARG A 120 -3.90 -15.94 -7.21
C ARG A 120 -4.55 -16.61 -6.01
N ALA A 121 -3.98 -16.41 -4.82
CA ALA A 121 -4.47 -16.94 -3.55
C ALA A 121 -5.73 -16.20 -3.03
N LYS A 122 -6.35 -15.32 -3.83
CA LYS A 122 -7.46 -14.43 -3.43
C LYS A 122 -7.08 -13.46 -2.30
N ASN A 123 -5.80 -13.25 -2.06
CA ASN A 123 -5.30 -12.26 -1.11
C ASN A 123 -5.05 -10.93 -1.82
N THR A 124 -6.15 -10.26 -2.18
CA THR A 124 -6.13 -8.98 -2.89
C THR A 124 -5.45 -7.88 -2.08
N ALA A 125 -5.55 -7.91 -0.75
CA ALA A 125 -4.90 -6.93 0.13
C ALA A 125 -3.37 -6.98 0.00
N GLN A 126 -2.77 -8.18 0.14
CA GLN A 126 -1.33 -8.36 -0.04
C GLN A 126 -0.88 -8.02 -1.46
N ALA A 127 -1.63 -8.45 -2.48
CA ALA A 127 -1.34 -8.08 -3.86
C ALA A 127 -1.36 -6.56 -4.09
N THR A 128 -2.27 -5.85 -3.42
CA THR A 128 -2.38 -4.39 -3.51
C THR A 128 -1.19 -3.71 -2.86
N ILE A 129 -0.76 -4.15 -1.68
CA ILE A 129 0.43 -3.60 -1.00
C ILE A 129 1.66 -3.80 -1.89
N LEU A 130 1.87 -5.03 -2.38
CA LEU A 130 3.05 -5.36 -3.18
C LEU A 130 3.05 -4.63 -4.53
N ILE A 131 1.90 -4.45 -5.19
CA ILE A 131 1.85 -3.71 -6.46
C ILE A 131 2.08 -2.21 -6.27
N ASP A 132 1.62 -1.66 -5.15
CA ASP A 132 1.79 -0.24 -4.82
C ASP A 132 3.25 0.04 -4.44
N GLU A 133 3.91 -0.91 -3.79
CA GLU A 133 5.33 -0.86 -3.49
C GLU A 133 6.18 -0.94 -4.78
N VAL A 134 5.90 -1.86 -5.70
CA VAL A 134 6.70 -1.97 -6.94
C VAL A 134 6.37 -0.91 -7.98
N GLY A 135 5.15 -0.36 -7.96
CA GLY A 135 4.61 0.59 -8.95
C GLY A 135 5.54 1.77 -9.28
N PRO A 136 6.04 2.53 -8.27
CA PRO A 136 6.98 3.62 -8.50
C PRO A 136 8.39 3.15 -8.91
N HIS A 137 8.69 1.85 -8.80
CA HIS A 137 10.01 1.28 -9.02
C HIS A 137 10.14 0.46 -10.33
N LEU A 138 9.14 0.51 -11.22
CA LEU A 138 9.08 -0.29 -12.45
C LEU A 138 10.06 0.16 -13.54
N GLY A 139 10.41 1.45 -13.58
CA GLY A 139 11.31 2.01 -14.57
C GLY A 139 10.71 2.06 -15.98
N GLU A 140 11.56 2.02 -17.01
CA GLU A 140 11.14 2.02 -18.42
C GLU A 140 10.85 0.60 -18.97
N ARG A 141 10.76 -0.41 -18.09
CA ARG A 141 10.84 -1.82 -18.52
C ARG A 141 9.54 -2.34 -19.15
N THR A 142 9.49 -2.38 -20.48
CA THR A 142 8.32 -2.85 -21.25
C THR A 142 7.96 -4.32 -20.99
N LYS A 143 8.93 -5.14 -20.59
CA LYS A 143 8.74 -6.57 -20.22
C LYS A 143 7.76 -6.75 -19.06
N LEU A 144 7.61 -5.75 -18.21
CA LEU A 144 6.74 -5.82 -17.03
C LEU A 144 5.30 -5.40 -17.35
N ILE A 145 5.01 -4.82 -18.53
CA ILE A 145 3.69 -4.27 -18.85
C ILE A 145 2.62 -5.37 -18.76
N TYR A 146 2.92 -6.55 -19.29
CA TYR A 146 2.01 -7.68 -19.23
C TYR A 146 1.77 -8.19 -17.79
N PRO A 147 2.80 -8.59 -17.01
CA PRO A 147 2.58 -9.10 -15.66
C PRO A 147 1.98 -8.06 -14.70
N ILE A 148 2.35 -6.78 -14.83
CA ILE A 148 1.76 -5.69 -14.05
C ILE A 148 0.30 -5.47 -14.44
N GLY A 149 -0.01 -5.43 -15.75
CA GLY A 149 -1.38 -5.31 -16.21
C GLY A 149 -2.27 -6.47 -15.78
N ALA A 150 -1.76 -7.71 -15.82
CA ALA A 150 -2.49 -8.90 -15.38
C ALA A 150 -2.74 -8.87 -13.87
N LEU A 151 -1.77 -8.39 -13.10
CA LEU A 151 -1.89 -8.21 -11.66
C LEU A 151 -2.91 -7.11 -11.31
N LEU A 152 -2.82 -5.96 -11.97
CA LEU A 152 -3.77 -4.85 -11.85
C LEU A 152 -5.20 -5.30 -12.15
N GLN A 153 -5.40 -6.09 -13.22
CA GLN A 153 -6.71 -6.65 -13.54
C GLN A 153 -7.24 -7.55 -12.42
N ARG A 154 -6.37 -8.36 -11.81
CA ARG A 154 -6.77 -9.29 -10.75
C ARG A 154 -7.15 -8.59 -9.44
N ILE A 155 -6.53 -7.46 -9.13
CA ILE A 155 -6.90 -6.64 -7.97
C ILE A 155 -8.05 -5.67 -8.25
N GLY A 156 -8.61 -5.68 -9.47
CA GLY A 156 -9.73 -4.81 -9.86
C GLY A 156 -9.33 -3.40 -10.30
N ARG A 157 -8.04 -3.12 -10.52
CA ARG A 157 -7.53 -1.83 -11.02
C ARG A 157 -7.43 -1.79 -12.55
N SER A 158 -8.51 -2.16 -13.24
CA SER A 158 -8.56 -2.23 -14.71
C SER A 158 -8.31 -0.87 -15.38
N GLN A 159 -8.83 0.21 -14.81
CA GLN A 159 -8.61 1.56 -15.35
C GLN A 159 -7.12 1.96 -15.41
N SER A 160 -6.34 1.52 -14.43
CA SER A 160 -4.89 1.71 -14.41
C SER A 160 -4.22 0.96 -15.57
N VAL A 161 -4.73 -0.22 -15.92
CA VAL A 161 -4.28 -1.00 -17.09
C VAL A 161 -4.59 -0.28 -18.39
N ASP A 162 -5.81 0.23 -18.56
CA ASP A 162 -6.21 0.95 -19.77
C ASP A 162 -5.36 2.21 -19.99
N LYS A 163 -5.17 3.02 -18.94
CA LYS A 163 -4.29 4.20 -18.99
C LYS A 163 -2.86 3.80 -19.34
N MET A 164 -2.34 2.77 -18.68
CA MET A 164 -1.00 2.27 -18.90
C MET A 164 -0.81 1.82 -20.35
N LEU A 165 -1.76 1.06 -20.88
CA LEU A 165 -1.70 0.52 -22.23
C LEU A 165 -1.81 1.61 -23.28
N ALA A 166 -2.67 2.61 -23.06
CA ALA A 166 -2.80 3.77 -23.94
C ALA A 166 -1.49 4.58 -24.00
N MET A 167 -0.84 4.80 -22.85
CA MET A 167 0.45 5.49 -22.81
C MET A 167 1.58 4.65 -23.41
N ALA A 168 1.60 3.34 -23.13
CA ALA A 168 2.60 2.42 -23.66
C ALA A 168 2.50 2.28 -25.19
N GLU A 169 1.29 2.26 -25.74
CA GLU A 169 1.06 2.26 -27.18
C GLU A 169 1.50 3.56 -27.85
N LYS A 170 1.28 4.69 -27.19
CA LYS A 170 1.72 6.00 -27.69
C LYS A 170 3.25 6.12 -27.73
N MET A 171 3.96 5.54 -26.76
CA MET A 171 5.42 5.68 -26.66
C MET A 171 6.19 4.54 -27.33
N HIS A 172 5.67 3.32 -27.27
CA HIS A 172 6.29 2.12 -27.85
C HIS A 172 5.29 1.31 -28.72
N PRO A 173 4.81 1.87 -29.84
CA PRO A 173 3.84 1.19 -30.71
C PRO A 173 4.39 -0.10 -31.34
N ASN A 174 5.72 -0.20 -31.50
CA ASN A 174 6.40 -1.33 -32.14
C ASN A 174 7.00 -2.33 -31.15
N ASP A 175 6.79 -2.16 -29.84
CA ASP A 175 7.33 -3.10 -28.85
C ASP A 175 6.47 -4.36 -28.74
N SER A 176 7.14 -5.52 -28.82
CA SER A 176 6.49 -6.83 -28.74
C SER A 176 5.75 -7.06 -27.42
N ASN A 177 6.24 -6.51 -26.30
CA ASN A 177 5.63 -6.69 -24.98
C ASN A 177 4.36 -5.87 -24.84
N VAL A 178 4.33 -4.63 -25.37
CA VAL A 178 3.11 -3.80 -25.40
C VAL A 178 2.01 -4.48 -26.21
N ARG A 179 2.35 -5.00 -27.39
CA ARG A 179 1.40 -5.71 -28.26
C ARG A 179 0.90 -7.01 -27.62
N LEU A 180 1.78 -7.76 -26.97
CA LEU A 180 1.42 -8.97 -26.22
C LEU A 180 0.50 -8.63 -25.04
N ALA A 181 0.84 -7.62 -24.24
CA ALA A 181 0.03 -7.19 -23.11
C ALA A 181 -1.36 -6.74 -23.57
N LYS A 182 -1.44 -5.93 -24.63
CA LYS A 182 -2.70 -5.49 -25.24
C LYS A 182 -3.56 -6.66 -25.66
N SER A 183 -2.96 -7.65 -26.32
CA SER A 183 -3.67 -8.85 -26.73
C SER A 183 -4.12 -9.67 -25.52
N LYS A 184 -3.27 -9.92 -24.52
CA LYS A 184 -3.60 -10.80 -23.40
C LYS A 184 -4.56 -10.19 -22.38
N LEU A 185 -4.54 -8.87 -22.19
CA LEU A 185 -5.36 -8.18 -21.19
C LEU A 185 -6.73 -7.77 -21.72
N ARG A 186 -6.88 -7.69 -23.05
CA ARG A 186 -8.13 -7.33 -23.74
C ARG A 186 -8.62 -8.43 -24.69
N SER A 187 -8.18 -9.68 -24.47
CA SER A 187 -8.71 -10.88 -25.14
C SER A 187 -9.75 -11.54 -24.26
#